data_AF-A0A3S3KTS8-F1
#
_entry.id   AF-A0A3S3KTS8-F1
#
_cell.length_a   1.000
_cell.length_b   1.000
_cell.length_c   1.000
_cell.angle_alpha   90.00
_cell.angle_beta   90.00
_cell.angle_gamma   90.00
#
_symmetry.space_group_name_H-M   'P 1'
#
loop_
_entity.id
_entity.type
_entity.pdbx_description
1 polymer ?
#
loop_
_entity_poly.entity_id
_entity_poly.type
_entity_poly.pdbx_seq_one_letter_code
_entity_poly.pdbx_strand_id
1 'polypeptide(L)' 'MELLDMELARARQRLNRAERSLERANEMLDDDCGVGINIALCSRIRAAQQRVIEARSRLTKIDPTSADGVRTG' A
#
# COMPACT_ATOMS: atom_id res chain seq x y z
N MET A 1 16.84 19.11 -9.83
CA MET A 1 17.07 17.77 -9.24
C MET A 1 16.26 17.63 -7.95
N GLU A 2 16.33 18.60 -7.03
CA GLU A 2 15.61 18.56 -5.74
C GLU A 2 14.08 18.38 -5.81
N LEU A 3 13.39 18.88 -6.83
CA LEU A 3 11.94 18.69 -6.99
C LEU A 3 11.56 17.22 -7.22
N LEU A 4 12.33 16.52 -8.06
CA LEU A 4 12.10 15.10 -8.35
C LEU A 4 12.42 14.22 -7.13
N ASP A 5 13.47 14.56 -6.39
CA ASP A 5 13.84 13.86 -5.15
C ASP A 5 12.76 14.03 -4.07
N MET A 6 12.18 15.23 -3.94
CA MET A 6 11.05 15.48 -3.03
C MET A 6 9.77 14.74 -3.45
N GLU A 7 9.46 14.69 -4.75
CA GLU A 7 8.31 13.94 -5.26
C GLU A 7 8.47 12.44 -5.03
N LEU A 8 9.68 11.90 -5.24
CA LEU A 8 10.01 10.50 -4.97
C LEU A 8 9.89 10.17 -3.47
N ALA A 9 10.47 11.00 -2.60
CA ALA A 9 10.37 10.83 -1.15
C ALA A 9 8.90 10.85 -0.69
N ARG A 10 8.09 11.75 -1.25
CA ARG A 10 6.64 11.83 -0.96
C ARG A 10 5.90 10.59 -1.46
N ALA A 11 6.23 10.07 -2.64
CA ALA A 11 5.63 8.86 -3.19
C ALA A 11 5.95 7.63 -2.31
N ARG A 12 7.21 7.47 -1.90
CA ARG A 12 7.65 6.41 -0.97
C ARG A 12 6.95 6.50 0.38
N GLN A 13 6.83 7.70 0.95
CA GLN A 13 6.13 7.90 2.23
C GLN A 13 4.65 7.49 2.13
N ARG A 14 3.97 7.82 1.02
CA ARG A 14 2.57 7.44 0.79
C ARG A 14 2.41 5.92 0.63
N LEU A 15 3.35 5.27 -0.07
CA LEU A 15 3.38 3.82 -0.22
C LEU A 15 3.53 3.14 1.15
N ASN A 16 4.54 3.52 1.94
CA ASN A 16 4.76 2.97 3.28
C ASN A 16 3.53 3.14 4.20
N ARG A 17 2.83 4.27 4.09
CA ARG A 17 1.59 4.51 4.85
C ARG A 17 0.44 3.61 4.40
N ALA A 18 0.31 3.37 3.09
CA ALA A 18 -0.71 2.50 2.54
C ALA A 18 -0.46 1.03 2.94
N GLU A 19 0.80 0.59 2.89
CA GLU A 19 1.22 -0.76 3.30
C GLU A 19 0.94 -1.00 4.80
N ARG A 20 1.34 -0.09 5.68
CA ARG A 20 1.02 -0.20 7.12
C ARG A 20 -0.49 -0.18 7.40
N SER A 21 -1.27 0.52 6.59
CA SER A 21 -2.73 0.50 6.73
C SER A 21 -3.35 -0.81 6.27
N LEU A 22 -2.74 -1.48 5.29
CA LEU A 22 -3.15 -2.79 4.83
C LEU A 22 -2.77 -3.86 5.86
N GLU A 23 -1.55 -3.81 6.39
CA GLU A 23 -1.06 -4.69 7.45
C GLU A 23 -2.00 -4.67 8.66
N ARG A 24 -2.32 -3.48 9.20
CA ARG A 24 -3.29 -3.36 10.30
C ARG A 24 -4.69 -3.86 9.95
N ALA A 25 -5.12 -3.72 8.70
CA ALA A 25 -6.43 -4.23 8.28
C ALA A 25 -6.42 -5.75 8.20
N ASN A 26 -5.29 -6.38 7.87
CA ASN A 26 -5.12 -7.82 7.89
C ASN A 26 -4.99 -8.35 9.33
N GLU A 27 -4.24 -7.68 10.22
CA GLU A 27 -4.12 -8.07 11.64
C GLU A 27 -5.50 -8.15 12.32
N MET A 28 -6.41 -7.22 11.99
CA MET A 28 -7.78 -7.25 12.49
C MET A 28 -8.60 -8.49 12.02
N LEU A 29 -8.15 -9.22 10.99
CA LEU A 29 -8.76 -10.50 10.57
C LEU A 29 -8.25 -11.66 11.42
N ASP A 30 -7.03 -11.54 11.95
CA ASP A 30 -6.41 -12.54 12.80
C ASP A 30 -6.94 -12.46 14.25
N ASP A 31 -7.45 -11.29 14.65
CA ASP A 31 -8.25 -11.12 15.86
C ASP A 31 -9.65 -11.75 15.65
N ASP A 32 -10.03 -12.70 16.51
CA ASP A 32 -11.29 -13.50 16.49
C ASP A 32 -12.57 -12.62 16.59
N CYS A 33 -12.83 -11.85 15.55
CA CYS A 33 -13.91 -10.90 15.44
C CYS A 33 -15.02 -11.54 14.60
N GLY A 34 -16.14 -11.92 15.22
CA GLY A 34 -17.24 -12.65 14.59
C GLY A 34 -17.70 -12.13 13.21
N VAL A 35 -18.39 -12.98 12.44
CA VAL A 35 -18.67 -12.88 10.99
C VAL A 35 -19.13 -11.50 10.48
N GLY A 36 -19.86 -10.71 11.27
CA GLY A 36 -20.28 -9.35 10.90
C GLY A 36 -19.13 -8.33 10.82
N ILE A 37 -18.13 -8.46 11.69
CA ILE A 37 -16.90 -7.65 11.64
C ILE A 37 -16.08 -8.02 10.40
N ASN A 38 -16.08 -9.29 10.02
CA ASN A 38 -15.35 -9.81 8.86
C ASN A 38 -15.77 -9.16 7.52
N ILE A 39 -17.07 -8.90 7.27
CA ILE A 39 -17.53 -8.29 6.00
C ILE A 39 -17.10 -6.82 5.89
N ALA A 40 -17.27 -6.04 6.96
CA ALA A 40 -16.83 -4.64 7.01
C ALA A 40 -15.31 -4.55 6.88
N LEU A 41 -14.59 -5.49 7.52
CA LEU A 41 -13.15 -5.58 7.46
C LEU A 41 -12.62 -5.98 6.08
N CYS A 42 -13.23 -6.97 5.43
CA CYS A 42 -12.92 -7.33 4.05
C CYS A 42 -13.08 -6.14 3.09
N SER A 43 -14.11 -5.31 3.28
CA SER A 43 -14.28 -4.09 2.49
C SER A 43 -13.20 -3.05 2.76
N ARG A 44 -12.75 -2.92 4.02
CA ARG A 44 -11.62 -2.06 4.41
C ARG A 44 -10.30 -2.53 3.81
N ILE A 45 -10.05 -3.84 3.79
CA ILE A 45 -8.87 -4.46 3.18
C ILE A 45 -8.84 -4.22 1.69
N ARG A 46 -9.94 -4.48 0.98
CA ARG A 46 -10.03 -4.19 -0.47
C ARG A 46 -9.73 -2.73 -0.77
N ALA A 47 -10.27 -1.81 0.02
CA ALA A 47 -9.98 -0.38 -0.14
C ALA A 47 -8.49 -0.05 0.14
N ALA A 48 -7.87 -0.69 1.12
CA ALA A 48 -6.44 -0.52 1.41
C ALA A 48 -5.56 -1.09 0.28
N GLN A 49 -5.87 -2.29 -0.23
CA GLN A 49 -5.20 -2.91 -1.37
C GLN A 49 -5.26 -2.00 -2.60
N GLN A 50 -6.43 -1.46 -2.92
CA GLN A 50 -6.60 -0.55 -4.05
C GLN A 50 -5.71 0.70 -3.92
N ARG A 51 -5.60 1.28 -2.72
CA ARG A 51 -4.71 2.42 -2.47
C ARG A 51 -3.24 2.07 -2.65
N VAL A 52 -2.82 0.86 -2.27
CA VAL A 52 -1.44 0.38 -2.50
C VAL A 52 -1.17 0.25 -3.99
N ILE A 53 -2.08 -0.36 -4.75
CA ILE A 53 -1.95 -0.52 -6.21
C ILE A 53 -1.83 0.85 -6.89
N GLU A 54 -2.67 1.81 -6.52
CA GLU A 54 -2.61 3.17 -7.06
C GLU A 54 -1.32 3.89 -6.68
N ALA A 55 -0.86 3.75 -5.43
CA ALA A 55 0.38 4.34 -4.97
C ALA A 55 1.59 3.74 -5.70
N ARG A 56 1.62 2.42 -5.90
CA ARG A 56 2.65 1.72 -6.68
C ARG A 56 2.64 2.18 -8.13
N SER A 57 1.47 2.24 -8.77
CA SER A 57 1.34 2.74 -10.15
C SER A 57 1.88 4.17 -10.30
N ARG A 58 1.61 5.05 -9.32
CA ARG A 58 2.15 6.41 -9.31
C ARG A 58 3.65 6.44 -9.07
N LEU A 59 4.17 5.61 -8.17
CA LEU A 59 5.61 5.51 -7.92
C LEU A 59 6.35 5.04 -9.18
N THR A 60 5.87 4.00 -9.86
CA THR A 60 6.45 3.50 -11.12
C THR A 60 6.45 4.55 -12.24
N LYS A 61 5.48 5.48 -12.26
CA LYS A 61 5.47 6.59 -13.22
C LYS A 61 6.52 7.66 -12.92
N ILE A 62 6.89 7.83 -11.65
CA ILE A 62 7.88 8.82 -11.19
C ILE A 62 9.30 8.23 -11.24
N ASP A 63 9.43 6.96 -10.88
CA ASP A 63 10.67 6.21 -10.82
C ASP A 63 10.45 4.84 -11.50
N PRO A 64 10.70 4.73 -12.81
CA PRO A 64 10.48 3.49 -13.56
C PRO A 64 11.42 2.36 -13.12
N THR A 65 12.59 2.70 -12.56
CA THR A 65 13.54 1.74 -11.97
C THR A 65 13.02 1.07 -10.70
N SER A 66 12.02 1.66 -10.03
CA SER A 66 11.40 1.06 -8.83
C SER A 66 10.50 -0.15 -9.12
N ALA A 67 10.14 -0.41 -10.38
CA ALA A 67 9.32 -1.57 -10.77
C ALA A 67 10.12 -2.88 -10.91
N ASP A 68 11.46 -2.79 -11.04
CA ASP A 68 12.31 -3.95 -11.33
C ASP A 68 12.79 -4.71 -10.08
N GLY A 69 12.55 -4.16 -8.88
CA GLY A 69 13.00 -4.76 -7.61
C GLY A 69 12.21 -5.97 -7.11
N VAL A 70 11.19 -6.46 -7.82
CA VAL A 70 10.35 -7.60 -7.39
C VAL A 70 10.56 -8.85 -8.26
N ARG A 71 11.72 -8.98 -8.91
CA ARG A 71 12.14 -10.25 -9.53
C ARG A 71 13.58 -10.59 -9.19
N THR A 72 13.87 -10.87 -7.93
CA THR A 72 14.96 -11.77 -7.52
C THR A 72 14.76 -12.18 -6.06
N GLY A 73 14.67 -13.50 -5.82
CA GLY A 73 14.66 -14.12 -4.50
C GLY A 73 13.39 -14.90 -4.20
#